data_AF-A0A6M3KVV0-F1
#
_entry.id   AF-A0A6M3KVV0-F1
#
_cell.length_a   1.000
_cell.length_b   1.000
_cell.length_c   1.000
_cell.angle_alpha   90.00
_cell.angle_beta   90.00
_cell.angle_gamma   90.00
#
_symmetry.space_group_name_H-M   'P 1'
#
loop_
_entity.id
_entity.type
_entity.pdbx_description
1 polymer ?
#
loop_
_entity_poly.entity_id
_entity_poly.type
_entity_poly.pdbx_seq_one_letter_code
_entity_poly.pdbx_strand_id
1 'polypeptide(L)'
;MSPNPMDSRMQQRSLKDILGYISGAYGQVKTEAQSQYEEMLKTLEGTTGQREADIRSSYAGQESNIMQQLARQGMSGTTIAPTMQMGVARERESALNRLADEMLGTKLGVMQGKTGALTQLGVGEISQKLPLYQQLAELAGI
;
A
#
# COMPACT_ATOMS: atom_id res chain seq x y z
N MET A 1 51.25 -24.44 -10.62
CA MET A 1 51.00 -23.31 -11.51
C MET A 1 50.44 -22.18 -10.66
N SER A 2 51.22 -21.13 -10.43
CA SER A 2 50.75 -19.98 -9.65
C SER A 2 49.73 -19.20 -10.48
N PRO A 3 48.57 -18.82 -9.93
CA PRO A 3 47.56 -18.06 -10.67
C PRO A 3 48.16 -16.74 -11.18
N ASN A 4 47.91 -16.43 -12.44
CA ASN A 4 48.46 -15.24 -13.10
C ASN A 4 47.79 -13.99 -12.48
N PRO A 5 48.55 -13.00 -11.96
CA PRO A 5 47.97 -11.85 -11.26
C PRO A 5 47.08 -10.95 -12.14
N MET A 6 47.11 -11.15 -13.47
CA MET A 6 46.18 -10.52 -14.42
C MET A 6 44.75 -11.09 -14.32
N ASP A 7 44.59 -12.41 -14.13
CA ASP A 7 43.28 -13.06 -14.05
C ASP A 7 42.53 -12.66 -12.78
N SER A 8 43.25 -12.55 -11.65
CA SER A 8 42.67 -12.10 -10.38
C SER A 8 42.19 -10.64 -10.43
N ARG A 9 42.85 -9.79 -11.24
CA ARG A 9 42.44 -8.38 -11.43
C ARG A 9 41.23 -8.27 -12.36
N MET A 10 41.10 -9.13 -13.36
CA MET A 10 39.91 -9.21 -14.21
C MET A 10 38.69 -9.73 -13.42
N GLN A 11 38.87 -10.76 -12.58
CA GLN A 11 37.82 -11.26 -11.69
C GLN A 11 37.35 -10.21 -10.65
N GLN A 12 38.27 -9.43 -10.09
CA GLN A 12 37.91 -8.36 -9.15
C GLN A 12 37.19 -7.17 -9.82
N ARG A 13 37.50 -6.88 -11.10
CA ARG A 13 36.77 -5.89 -11.89
C ARG A 13 35.33 -6.35 -12.16
N SER A 14 35.14 -7.59 -12.62
CA SER A 14 33.80 -8.11 -12.92
C SER A 14 32.91 -8.14 -11.66
N LEU A 15 33.45 -8.53 -10.50
CA LEU A 15 32.71 -8.50 -9.24
C LEU A 15 32.27 -7.09 -8.83
N LYS A 16 33.12 -6.07 -9.01
CA LYS A 16 32.76 -4.68 -8.72
C LYS A 16 31.69 -4.15 -9.67
N ASP A 17 31.78 -4.49 -10.95
CA ASP A 17 30.79 -4.09 -11.95
C ASP A 17 29.44 -4.78 -11.70
N ILE A 18 29.46 -6.05 -11.27
CA ILE A 18 28.27 -6.81 -10.85
C ILE A 18 27.64 -6.17 -9.60
N LEU A 19 28.43 -5.86 -8.57
CA LEU A 19 27.94 -5.20 -7.35
C LEU A 19 27.39 -3.79 -7.65
N GLY A 20 28.03 -3.06 -8.56
CA GLY A 20 27.57 -1.75 -9.03
C GLY A 20 26.22 -1.85 -9.72
N TYR A 21 26.07 -2.78 -10.68
CA TYR A 21 24.83 -3.05 -11.39
C TYR A 21 23.71 -3.51 -10.45
N ILE A 22 23.99 -4.45 -9.55
CA ILE A 22 23.03 -4.93 -8.55
C ILE A 22 22.59 -3.75 -7.67
N SER A 23 23.50 -2.95 -7.13
CA SER A 23 23.11 -1.81 -6.29
C SER A 23 22.30 -0.75 -7.04
N GLY A 24 22.61 -0.52 -8.33
CA GLY A 24 21.88 0.39 -9.20
C GLY A 24 20.46 -0.10 -9.54
N ALA A 25 20.33 -1.38 -9.91
CA ALA A 25 19.05 -2.02 -10.20
C ALA A 25 18.15 -2.05 -8.95
N TYR A 26 18.71 -2.43 -7.80
CA TYR A 26 18.00 -2.36 -6.51
C TYR A 26 17.56 -0.94 -6.16
N GLY A 27 18.38 0.07 -6.47
CA GLY A 27 18.04 1.48 -6.29
C GLY A 27 16.82 1.90 -7.12
N GLN A 28 16.80 1.54 -8.41
CA GLN A 28 15.71 1.87 -9.32
C GLN A 28 14.40 1.17 -8.92
N VAL A 29 14.45 -0.14 -8.65
CA VAL A 29 13.28 -0.92 -8.21
C VAL A 29 12.70 -0.36 -6.91
N LYS A 30 13.57 0.05 -5.97
CA LYS A 30 13.13 0.68 -4.71
C LYS A 30 12.39 2.00 -4.99
N THR A 31 12.88 2.81 -5.91
CA THR A 31 12.25 4.09 -6.29
C THR A 31 10.91 3.89 -6.99
N GLU A 32 10.81 2.95 -7.94
CA GLU A 32 9.56 2.65 -8.63
C GLU A 32 8.50 2.06 -7.67
N ALA A 33 8.89 1.13 -6.82
CA ALA A 33 8.01 0.56 -5.80
C ALA A 33 7.54 1.63 -4.79
N GLN A 34 8.37 2.64 -4.51
CA GLN A 34 7.98 3.77 -3.68
C GLN A 34 6.98 4.68 -4.39
N SER A 35 7.19 4.98 -5.67
CA SER A 35 6.25 5.80 -6.48
C SER A 35 4.86 5.16 -6.58
N GLN A 36 4.78 3.87 -6.90
CA GLN A 36 3.50 3.15 -7.00
C GLN A 36 2.77 3.11 -5.65
N TYR A 37 3.53 2.96 -4.56
CA TYR A 37 2.98 3.00 -3.21
C TYR A 37 2.38 4.38 -2.86
N GLU A 38 3.09 5.46 -3.17
CA GLU A 38 2.63 6.83 -2.93
C GLU A 38 1.37 7.13 -3.76
N GLU A 39 1.30 6.64 -5.00
CA GLU A 39 0.12 6.77 -5.86
C GLU A 39 -1.10 5.99 -5.30
N MET A 40 -0.88 4.77 -4.80
CA MET A 40 -1.93 3.99 -4.13
C MET A 40 -2.44 4.69 -2.88
N LEU A 41 -1.55 5.22 -2.03
CA LEU A 41 -1.95 5.95 -0.83
C LEU A 41 -2.76 7.19 -1.16
N LYS A 42 -2.33 7.96 -2.17
CA LYS A 42 -3.03 9.17 -2.62
C LYS A 42 -4.43 8.83 -3.15
N THR A 43 -4.55 7.74 -3.91
CA THR A 43 -5.84 7.26 -4.41
C THR A 43 -6.74 6.83 -3.26
N LEU A 44 -6.20 6.07 -2.31
CA LEU A 44 -6.93 5.65 -1.11
C LEU A 44 -7.46 6.86 -0.33
N GLU A 45 -6.61 7.85 -0.05
CA GLU A 45 -7.01 9.07 0.68
C GLU A 45 -8.11 9.87 -0.05
N GLY A 46 -7.99 10.00 -1.38
CA GLY A 46 -9.04 10.64 -2.18
C GLY A 46 -10.39 9.91 -2.08
N THR A 47 -10.38 8.58 -2.14
CA THR A 47 -11.61 7.78 -2.01
C THR A 47 -12.17 7.77 -0.58
N THR A 48 -11.33 7.82 0.45
CA THR A 48 -11.76 7.91 1.85
C THR A 48 -12.53 9.20 2.09
N GLY A 49 -11.99 10.34 1.64
CA GLY A 49 -12.66 11.63 1.84
C GLY A 49 -14.03 11.69 1.19
N GLN A 50 -14.18 11.09 0.00
CA GLN A 50 -15.48 10.96 -0.67
C GLN A 50 -16.45 10.09 0.13
N ARG A 51 -16.02 8.90 0.56
CA ARG A 51 -16.85 7.98 1.36
C ARG A 51 -17.27 8.60 2.70
N GLU A 52 -16.39 9.34 3.37
CA GLU A 52 -16.74 10.07 4.60
C GLU A 52 -17.81 11.14 4.34
N ALA A 53 -17.67 11.90 3.25
CA ALA A 53 -18.65 12.91 2.86
C ALA A 53 -20.01 12.27 2.53
N ASP A 54 -20.02 11.15 1.82
CA ASP A 54 -21.23 10.39 1.48
C ASP A 54 -21.94 9.86 2.73
N ILE A 55 -21.19 9.31 3.69
CA ILE A 55 -21.74 8.87 4.98
C ILE A 55 -22.38 10.05 5.70
N ARG A 56 -21.68 11.18 5.84
CA ARG A 56 -22.22 12.37 6.52
C ARG A 56 -23.49 12.89 5.84
N SER A 57 -23.49 12.93 4.51
CA SER A 57 -24.65 13.35 3.70
C SER A 57 -25.84 12.42 3.88
N SER A 58 -25.62 11.11 3.82
CA SER A 58 -26.67 10.08 4.02
C SER A 58 -27.34 10.22 5.38
N TYR A 59 -26.56 10.31 6.46
CA TYR A 59 -27.10 10.44 7.81
C TYR A 59 -27.76 11.81 8.05
N ALA A 60 -27.28 12.90 7.45
CA ALA A 60 -27.97 14.18 7.49
C ALA A 60 -29.35 14.13 6.79
N GLY A 61 -29.44 13.41 5.67
CA GLY A 61 -30.70 13.14 4.99
C GLY A 61 -31.67 12.32 5.86
N GLN A 62 -31.17 11.28 6.54
CA GLN A 62 -31.97 10.49 7.48
C GLN A 62 -32.48 11.34 8.64
N GLU A 63 -31.63 12.17 9.24
CA GLU A 63 -32.03 13.07 10.32
C GLU A 63 -33.16 14.01 9.88
N SER A 64 -33.01 14.65 8.71
CA SER A 64 -34.03 15.52 8.14
C SER A 64 -35.36 14.78 7.91
N ASN A 65 -35.30 13.56 7.35
CA ASN A 65 -36.50 12.75 7.11
C ASN A 65 -37.21 12.37 8.41
N ILE A 66 -36.46 11.97 9.43
CA ILE A 66 -37.00 11.62 10.76
C ILE A 66 -37.66 12.85 11.38
N MET A 67 -36.99 14.01 11.36
CA MET A 67 -37.55 15.25 11.92
C MET A 67 -38.84 15.68 11.20
N GLN A 68 -38.89 15.54 9.88
CA GLN A 68 -40.12 15.81 9.12
C GLN A 68 -41.24 14.82 9.46
N GLN A 69 -40.94 13.54 9.65
CA GLN A 69 -41.94 12.55 10.06
C GLN A 69 -42.48 12.85 11.47
N LEU A 70 -41.60 13.18 12.41
CA LEU A 70 -41.99 13.56 13.76
C LEU A 70 -42.82 14.85 13.77
N ALA A 71 -42.48 15.83 12.93
CA ALA A 71 -43.29 17.04 12.75
C ALA A 71 -44.69 16.72 12.22
N ARG A 72 -44.81 15.87 11.19
CA ARG A 72 -46.09 15.43 10.63
C ARG A 72 -46.96 14.67 11.63
N GLN A 73 -46.34 13.93 12.55
CA GLN A 73 -47.04 13.19 13.61
C GLN A 73 -47.34 14.06 14.85
N GLY A 74 -46.95 15.34 14.85
CA GLY A 74 -47.10 16.23 16.01
C GLY A 74 -46.17 15.88 17.18
N MET A 75 -45.18 15.02 16.95
CA MET A 75 -44.24 14.52 17.96
C MET A 75 -42.94 15.32 18.05
N SER A 76 -42.77 16.35 17.22
CA SER A 76 -41.56 17.18 17.17
C SER A 76 -41.21 17.87 18.50
N GLY A 77 -42.18 18.11 19.38
CA GLY A 77 -41.96 18.74 20.70
C GLY A 77 -41.73 17.74 21.83
N THR A 78 -41.70 16.44 21.54
CA THR A 78 -41.55 15.39 22.56
C THR A 78 -40.09 14.98 22.74
N THR A 79 -39.79 14.26 23.82
CA THR A 79 -38.45 13.69 24.09
C THR A 79 -38.00 12.68 23.03
N ILE A 80 -38.89 12.21 22.16
CA ILE A 80 -38.59 11.27 21.09
C ILE A 80 -37.72 11.93 20.01
N ALA A 81 -37.96 13.19 19.67
CA ALA A 81 -37.19 13.90 18.65
C ALA A 81 -35.67 13.96 18.95
N PRO A 82 -35.23 14.48 20.11
CA PRO A 82 -33.79 14.50 20.44
C PRO A 82 -33.21 13.10 20.62
N THR A 83 -34.00 12.11 21.07
CA THR A 83 -33.55 10.72 21.21
C THR A 83 -33.24 10.10 19.85
N MET A 84 -34.10 10.34 18.86
CA MET A 84 -33.89 9.86 17.48
C MET A 84 -32.68 10.53 16.84
N GLN A 85 -32.52 11.85 16.99
CA GLN A 85 -31.33 12.57 16.49
C GLN A 85 -30.03 12.02 17.10
N MET A 86 -30.02 11.75 18.41
CA MET A 86 -28.88 11.11 19.06
C MET A 86 -28.60 9.70 18.51
N GLY A 87 -29.63 8.91 18.22
CA GLY A 87 -29.49 7.59 17.61
C GLY A 87 -28.79 7.68 16.25
N VAL A 88 -29.29 8.55 15.37
CA VAL A 88 -28.71 8.80 14.04
C VAL A 88 -27.26 9.27 14.15
N ALA A 89 -26.96 10.16 15.09
CA ALA A 89 -25.59 10.64 15.31
C ALA A 89 -24.63 9.51 15.74
N ARG A 90 -25.06 8.60 16.63
CA ARG A 90 -24.27 7.44 17.05
C ARG A 90 -24.04 6.45 15.91
N GLU A 91 -25.06 6.20 15.10
CA GLU A 91 -24.93 5.32 13.93
C GLU A 91 -23.98 5.92 12.88
N ARG A 92 -24.07 7.24 12.64
CA ARG A 92 -23.12 7.96 11.80
C ARG A 92 -21.69 7.80 12.28
N GLU A 93 -21.44 7.99 13.58
CA GLU A 93 -20.12 7.84 14.17
C GLU A 93 -19.61 6.39 14.05
N SER A 94 -20.46 5.40 14.31
CA SER A 94 -20.13 3.99 14.11
C SER A 94 -19.79 3.66 12.64
N ALA A 95 -20.50 4.25 11.67
CA ALA A 95 -20.20 4.08 10.25
C ALA A 95 -18.85 4.70 9.88
N LEU A 96 -18.54 5.89 10.39
CA LEU A 96 -17.23 6.53 10.19
C LEU A 96 -16.09 5.72 10.81
N ASN A 97 -16.28 5.17 12.00
CA ASN A 97 -15.29 4.32 12.65
C ASN A 97 -15.02 3.04 11.85
N ARG A 98 -16.07 2.38 11.34
CA ARG A 98 -15.91 1.21 10.45
C ARG A 98 -15.15 1.54 9.18
N LEU A 99 -15.41 2.71 8.58
CA LEU A 99 -14.66 3.18 7.41
C LEU A 99 -13.18 3.42 7.77
N ALA A 100 -12.89 4.03 8.92
CA ALA A 100 -11.51 4.22 9.38
C ALA A 100 -10.77 2.88 9.56
N ASP A 101 -11.42 1.88 10.15
CA ASP A 101 -10.86 0.54 10.33
C ASP A 101 -10.58 -0.17 8.98
N GLU A 102 -11.52 -0.09 8.03
CA GLU A 102 -11.34 -0.63 6.67
C GLU A 102 -10.15 0.03 5.96
N MET A 103 -10.02 1.36 6.08
CA MET A 103 -8.93 2.11 5.49
C MET A 103 -7.58 1.78 6.13
N LEU A 104 -7.54 1.61 7.46
CA LEU A 104 -6.35 1.17 8.18
C LEU A 104 -5.91 -0.22 7.72
N GLY A 105 -6.86 -1.18 7.66
CA GLY A 105 -6.60 -2.53 7.19
C GLY A 105 -6.10 -2.56 5.75
N THR A 106 -6.71 -1.74 4.88
CA THR A 106 -6.28 -1.60 3.48
C THR A 106 -4.87 -1.06 3.40
N LYS A 107 -4.55 0.06 4.10
CA LYS A 107 -3.20 0.64 4.16
C LYS A 107 -2.16 -0.36 4.66
N LEU A 108 -2.47 -1.15 5.69
CA LEU A 108 -1.62 -2.23 6.19
C LEU A 108 -1.37 -3.31 5.13
N GLY A 109 -2.41 -3.72 4.40
CA GLY A 109 -2.28 -4.65 3.28
C GLY A 109 -1.35 -4.13 2.17
N VAL A 110 -1.47 -2.85 1.80
CA VAL A 110 -0.55 -2.21 0.83
C VAL A 110 0.90 -2.26 1.33
N MET A 111 1.14 -1.93 2.60
CA MET A 111 2.48 -1.95 3.19
C MET A 111 3.09 -3.36 3.22
N GLN A 112 2.29 -4.39 3.53
CA GLN A 112 2.74 -5.78 3.51
C GLN A 112 3.08 -6.23 2.09
N GLY A 113 2.25 -5.89 1.09
CA GLY A 113 2.51 -6.18 -0.32
C GLY A 113 3.82 -5.57 -0.84
N LYS A 114 4.10 -4.31 -0.48
CA LYS A 114 5.37 -3.64 -0.81
C LYS A 114 6.59 -4.40 -0.26
N THR A 115 6.49 -4.87 0.98
CA THR A 115 7.58 -5.60 1.64
C THR A 115 7.84 -6.96 0.97
N GLY A 116 6.77 -7.66 0.58
CA GLY A 116 6.86 -8.92 -0.17
C GLY A 116 7.47 -8.74 -1.56
N ALA A 117 7.00 -7.76 -2.33
CA ALA A 117 7.46 -7.50 -3.70
C ALA A 117 8.95 -7.13 -3.78
N LEU A 118 9.43 -6.26 -2.87
CA LEU A 118 10.84 -5.88 -2.80
C LEU A 118 11.74 -7.08 -2.48
N THR A 119 11.28 -7.99 -1.62
CA THR A 119 12.02 -9.20 -1.27
C THR A 119 12.10 -10.18 -2.45
N GLN A 120 10.99 -10.37 -3.16
CA GLN A 120 10.91 -11.31 -4.28
C GLN A 120 11.68 -10.84 -5.52
N LEU A 121 11.65 -9.54 -5.82
CA LEU A 121 12.41 -8.95 -6.93
C LEU A 121 13.92 -9.02 -6.69
N GLY A 122 14.37 -8.77 -5.46
CA GLY A 122 15.78 -8.92 -5.09
C GLY A 122 16.28 -10.37 -5.23
N VAL A 123 15.47 -11.36 -4.90
CA VAL A 123 15.85 -12.78 -5.00
C VAL A 123 15.76 -13.29 -6.45
N GLY A 124 14.76 -12.86 -7.22
CA GLY A 124 14.53 -13.32 -8.60
C GLY A 124 15.60 -12.88 -9.60
N GLU A 125 16.10 -11.64 -9.52
CA GLU A 125 17.15 -11.15 -10.41
C GLU A 125 18.51 -11.82 -10.15
N ILE A 126 18.80 -12.16 -8.90
CA ILE A 126 20.02 -12.90 -8.52
C ILE A 126 19.96 -14.33 -9.08
N SER A 127 18.81 -15.01 -8.95
CA SER A 127 18.64 -16.38 -9.42
C SER A 127 18.68 -16.52 -10.96
N GLN A 128 18.21 -15.53 -11.72
CA GLN A 128 18.23 -15.59 -13.19
C GLN A 128 19.62 -15.46 -13.80
N LYS A 129 20.58 -14.81 -13.11
CA LYS A 129 21.94 -14.62 -13.64
C LYS A 129 22.94 -15.66 -13.13
N LEU A 130 22.65 -16.38 -12.04
CA LEU A 130 23.47 -17.51 -11.56
C LEU A 130 23.85 -18.54 -12.65
N PRO A 131 22.92 -19.02 -13.51
CA PRO A 131 23.26 -20.04 -14.51
C PRO A 131 24.16 -19.52 -15.63
N LEU A 132 24.10 -18.22 -15.97
CA LEU A 132 25.02 -17.59 -16.93
C LEU A 132 26.46 -17.53 -16.39
N TYR A 133 26.64 -17.40 -15.07
CA TYR A 133 27.95 -17.43 -14.44
C TYR A 133 28.51 -18.85 -14.29
N GLN A 134 27.65 -19.86 -14.11
CA GLN A 134 28.06 -21.27 -14.15
C GLN A 134 28.57 -21.67 -15.55
N GLN A 135 27.90 -21.22 -16.61
CA GLN A 135 28.38 -21.47 -17.99
C GLN A 135 29.70 -20.76 -18.31
N LEU A 136 29.94 -19.56 -17.77
CA LEU A 136 31.23 -18.88 -17.92
C LEU A 136 32.36 -19.53 -17.10
N ALA A 137 32.05 -20.13 -15.95
CA ALA A 137 33.00 -20.90 -15.16
C ALA A 137 33.39 -22.22 -15.87
N GLU A 138 32.42 -22.93 -16.46
CA GLU A 138 32.67 -24.15 -17.24
C GLU A 138 33.48 -23.88 -18.52
N LEU A 139 33.25 -22.75 -19.20
CA LEU A 139 34.05 -22.32 -20.37
C LEU A 139 35.49 -21.91 -20.01
N ALA A 140 35.77 -21.56 -18.76
CA ALA A 140 37.09 -21.18 -18.26
C ALA A 140 37.89 -22.37 -17.67
N GLY A 141 37.31 -23.57 -17.61
CA GLY A 141 38.01 -24.79 -17.17
C GLY A 141 38.31 -24.84 -15.66
N ILE A 142 37.33 -24.47 -14.83
CA ILE A 142 37.23 -24.96 -13.43
C ILE A 142 36.04 -25.92 -13.38
#